data_AF-A0A2N9MEJ2-F1
#
_entry.id   AF-A0A2N9MEJ2-F1
#
_cell.length_a   1.000
_cell.length_b   1.000
_cell.length_c   1.000
_cell.angle_alpha   90.00
_cell.angle_beta   90.00
_cell.angle_gamma   90.00
#
_symmetry.space_group_name_H-M   'P 1'
#
loop_
_entity.id
_entity.type
_entity.pdbx_description
1 polymer ?
#
loop_
_entity_poly.entity_id
_entity_poly.type
_entity_poly.pdbx_seq_one_letter_code
_entity_poly.pdbx_strand_id
1 'polypeptide(L)'
;MGNPKKKVEIPERDVRLPAAENMFESTTIYFGKNPAVSIVCDSRAEAELLAAIAETGYRGPISIPTTEEGCRNLYQRLQDRLTRARAQFEQLARERAGSERLQAQIVEILWGWFIHGFPQNLRKTPTNAAYEQQADQVIE
;
A
#
# COMPACT_ATOMS: atom_id res chain seq x y z
N MET A 1 18.19 -22.60 -3.70
CA MET A 1 17.51 -22.17 -4.93
C MET A 1 16.44 -21.16 -4.53
N GLY A 2 16.44 -19.94 -5.10
CA GLY A 2 15.39 -18.96 -4.78
C GLY A 2 14.05 -19.44 -5.32
N ASN A 3 12.98 -19.31 -4.53
CA ASN A 3 11.63 -19.63 -5.02
C ASN A 3 11.34 -18.80 -6.29
N PRO A 4 10.82 -19.41 -7.36
CA PRO A 4 10.51 -18.71 -8.61
C PRO A 4 9.55 -17.55 -8.35
N LYS A 5 9.83 -16.40 -8.99
CA LYS A 5 9.03 -15.18 -8.87
C LYS A 5 8.64 -14.68 -10.25
N LYS A 6 7.41 -14.21 -10.38
CA LYS A 6 6.85 -13.56 -11.57
C LYS A 6 6.67 -12.08 -11.29
N LYS A 7 6.98 -11.26 -12.30
CA LYS A 7 6.70 -9.81 -12.26
C LYS A 7 5.30 -9.56 -12.80
N VAL A 8 4.51 -8.78 -12.08
CA VAL A 8 3.14 -8.40 -12.45
C VAL A 8 3.02 -6.88 -12.30
N GLU A 9 2.40 -6.24 -13.28
CA GLU A 9 2.10 -4.80 -13.24
C GLU A 9 0.68 -4.61 -12.71
N ILE A 10 0.51 -3.90 -11.59
CA ILE A 10 -0.82 -3.57 -11.04
C ILE A 10 -1.32 -2.26 -11.66
N PRO A 11 -2.43 -2.29 -12.44
CA PRO A 11 -3.00 -1.09 -13.08
C PRO A 11 -3.55 -0.08 -12.08
N GLU A 12 -3.44 1.22 -12.41
CA GLU A 12 -3.99 2.37 -11.67
C GLU A 12 -5.53 2.46 -11.73
N ARG A 13 -6.25 1.39 -11.35
CA ARG A 13 -7.71 1.35 -11.36
C ARG A 13 -8.26 0.57 -10.17
N ASP A 14 -9.57 0.65 -9.97
CA ASP A 14 -10.28 -0.14 -8.96
C ASP A 14 -10.23 -1.62 -9.32
N VAL A 15 -9.93 -2.47 -8.34
CA VAL A 15 -9.81 -3.90 -8.53
C VAL A 15 -11.12 -4.61 -8.21
N ARG A 16 -11.44 -5.66 -8.96
CA ARG A 16 -12.57 -6.55 -8.75
C ARG A 16 -12.14 -7.98 -9.04
N LEU A 17 -12.22 -8.82 -8.02
CA LEU A 17 -12.07 -10.27 -8.14
C LEU A 17 -13.46 -10.91 -8.05
N PRO A 18 -13.91 -11.71 -9.03
CA PRO A 18 -15.15 -12.48 -8.93
C PRO A 18 -15.13 -13.43 -7.72
N ALA A 19 -16.32 -13.78 -7.24
CA ALA A 19 -16.48 -14.74 -6.16
C ALA A 19 -15.86 -16.11 -6.55
N ALA A 20 -15.38 -16.86 -5.56
CA ALA A 20 -14.63 -18.10 -5.79
C ALA A 20 -15.50 -19.18 -6.46
N GLU A 21 -16.82 -19.09 -6.29
CA GLU A 21 -17.83 -19.99 -6.84
C GLU A 21 -18.04 -19.76 -8.35
N ASN A 22 -17.53 -18.66 -8.92
CA ASN A 22 -17.60 -18.41 -10.34
C ASN A 22 -16.58 -19.28 -11.09
N MET A 23 -17.01 -20.45 -11.54
CA MET A 23 -16.14 -21.49 -12.12
C MET A 23 -15.37 -21.06 -13.38
N PHE A 24 -15.80 -20.00 -14.08
CA PHE A 24 -15.18 -19.59 -15.35
C PHE A 24 -14.19 -18.44 -15.20
N GLU A 25 -14.34 -17.60 -14.17
CA GLU A 25 -13.55 -16.38 -13.97
C GLU A 25 -12.90 -16.31 -12.58
N SER A 26 -12.90 -17.39 -11.79
CA SER A 26 -12.37 -17.39 -10.41
C SER A 26 -10.90 -17.01 -10.32
N THR A 27 -10.12 -17.17 -11.39
CA THR A 27 -8.70 -16.80 -11.44
C THR A 27 -8.43 -15.49 -12.18
N THR A 28 -9.47 -14.78 -12.62
CA THR A 28 -9.31 -13.53 -13.37
C THR A 28 -9.65 -12.32 -12.52
N ILE A 29 -8.73 -11.37 -12.47
CA ILE A 29 -8.90 -10.08 -11.78
C ILE A 29 -9.23 -9.01 -12.81
N TYR A 30 -10.17 -8.14 -12.50
CA TYR A 30 -10.57 -7.03 -13.37
C TYR A 30 -10.21 -5.69 -12.73
N PHE A 31 -9.73 -4.75 -13.54
CA PHE A 31 -9.31 -3.42 -13.14
C PHE A 31 -10.09 -2.35 -13.90
N GLY A 32 -10.91 -1.57 -13.19
CA GLY A 32 -11.76 -0.49 -13.69
C GLY A 32 -13.07 -0.97 -14.33
N LYS A 33 -13.80 -0.02 -14.94
CA LYS A 33 -15.09 -0.24 -15.62
C LYS A 33 -14.99 0.32 -17.04
N ASN A 34 -15.25 -0.52 -18.05
CA ASN A 34 -15.43 -0.17 -19.48
C ASN A 34 -14.26 0.55 -20.21
N PRO A 35 -13.36 -0.17 -20.91
CA PRO A 35 -13.08 -1.59 -20.77
C PRO A 35 -12.23 -1.86 -19.52
N ALA A 36 -12.58 -2.92 -18.80
CA ALA A 36 -11.76 -3.37 -17.68
C ALA A 36 -10.46 -3.99 -18.21
N VAL A 37 -9.34 -3.70 -17.55
CA VAL A 37 -8.09 -4.43 -17.79
C VAL A 37 -8.18 -5.72 -16.99
N SER A 38 -8.04 -6.89 -17.62
CA SER A 38 -8.10 -8.17 -16.94
C SER A 38 -6.71 -8.79 -16.80
N ILE A 39 -6.41 -9.35 -15.62
CA ILE A 39 -5.23 -10.18 -15.39
C ILE A 39 -5.71 -11.60 -15.10
N VAL A 40 -5.35 -12.53 -16.00
CA VAL A 40 -5.60 -13.96 -15.81
C VAL A 40 -4.45 -14.53 -14.99
N CYS A 41 -4.78 -15.13 -13.84
CA CYS A 41 -3.82 -15.73 -12.93
C CYS A 41 -3.74 -17.24 -13.11
N ASP A 42 -2.60 -17.81 -12.74
CA ASP A 42 -2.33 -19.25 -12.85
C ASP A 42 -3.07 -20.04 -11.76
N SER A 43 -3.48 -19.38 -10.67
CA SER A 43 -4.27 -19.97 -9.58
C SER A 43 -5.19 -18.96 -8.90
N ARG A 44 -6.19 -19.45 -8.16
CA ARG A 44 -7.04 -18.60 -7.31
C ARG A 44 -6.25 -17.85 -6.25
N ALA A 45 -5.26 -18.52 -5.64
CA ALA A 45 -4.42 -17.91 -4.61
C ALA A 45 -3.58 -16.74 -5.17
N GLU A 46 -3.09 -16.85 -6.41
CA GLU A 46 -2.43 -15.73 -7.09
C GLU A 46 -3.42 -14.56 -7.31
N ALA A 47 -4.64 -14.87 -7.75
CA ALA A 47 -5.66 -13.86 -7.98
C ALA A 47 -6.04 -13.10 -6.69
N GLU A 48 -6.23 -13.82 -5.58
CA GLU A 48 -6.52 -13.24 -4.26
C GLU A 48 -5.36 -12.39 -3.72
N LEU A 49 -4.11 -12.85 -3.91
CA LEU A 49 -2.92 -12.08 -3.53
C LEU A 49 -2.83 -10.76 -4.29
N LEU A 50 -2.96 -10.80 -5.62
CA LEU A 50 -2.88 -9.60 -6.45
C LEU A 50 -4.04 -8.64 -6.17
N ALA A 51 -5.25 -9.16 -5.96
CA ALA A 51 -6.41 -8.36 -5.57
C ALA A 51 -6.17 -7.65 -4.23
N ALA A 52 -5.71 -8.36 -3.20
CA ALA A 52 -5.43 -7.74 -1.90
C ALA A 52 -4.32 -6.69 -1.97
N ILE A 53 -3.25 -6.91 -2.77
CA ILE A 53 -2.23 -5.87 -2.97
C ILE A 53 -2.84 -4.64 -3.64
N ALA A 54 -3.65 -4.82 -4.68
CA ALA A 54 -4.31 -3.70 -5.35
C ALA A 54 -5.31 -2.97 -4.44
N GLU A 55 -6.03 -3.66 -3.56
CA GLU A 55 -6.94 -3.07 -2.56
C GLU A 55 -6.21 -2.18 -1.56
N THR A 56 -4.93 -2.44 -1.27
CA THR A 56 -4.14 -1.52 -0.41
C THR A 56 -3.91 -0.14 -1.01
N GLY A 57 -4.15 0.02 -2.32
CA GLY A 57 -3.82 1.24 -3.07
C GLY A 57 -2.45 1.17 -3.76
N TYR A 58 -1.66 0.10 -3.57
CA TYR A 58 -0.40 -0.07 -4.30
C TYR A 58 -0.64 -0.22 -5.80
N ARG A 59 0.18 0.46 -6.62
CA ARG A 59 0.14 0.44 -8.09
C ARG A 59 1.54 0.28 -8.64
N GLY A 60 1.66 -0.37 -9.80
CA GLY A 60 2.93 -0.59 -10.49
C GLY A 60 3.50 -2.00 -10.33
N PRO A 61 4.80 -2.20 -10.61
CA PRO A 61 5.41 -3.52 -10.74
C PRO A 61 5.68 -4.18 -9.39
N ILE A 62 5.21 -5.41 -9.23
CA ILE A 62 5.49 -6.27 -8.08
C ILE A 62 6.07 -7.61 -8.49
N SER A 63 6.77 -8.26 -7.56
CA SER A 63 7.25 -9.63 -7.72
C SER A 63 6.52 -10.55 -6.75
N ILE A 64 5.79 -11.52 -7.29
CA ILE A 64 5.03 -12.50 -6.51
C ILE A 64 5.58 -13.92 -6.73
N PRO A 65 5.36 -14.85 -5.78
CA PRO A 65 5.64 -16.26 -5.99
C PRO A 65 4.85 -16.82 -7.18
N THR A 66 5.38 -17.84 -7.86
CA THR A 66 4.66 -18.53 -8.94
C THR A 66 3.92 -19.79 -8.47
N THR A 67 4.13 -20.19 -7.21
CA THR A 67 3.46 -21.36 -6.64
C THR A 67 2.24 -20.94 -5.86
N GLU A 68 1.15 -21.70 -5.96
CA GLU A 68 -0.10 -21.42 -5.24
C GLU A 68 0.09 -21.36 -3.72
N GLU A 69 0.88 -22.29 -3.16
CA GLU A 69 1.24 -22.28 -1.75
C GLU A 69 2.06 -21.03 -1.37
N GLY A 70 2.99 -20.61 -2.23
CA GLY A 70 3.76 -19.38 -2.05
C GLY A 70 2.85 -18.15 -2.02
N CYS A 71 1.86 -18.09 -2.93
CA CYS A 71 0.87 -17.03 -2.97
C CYS A 71 0.01 -16.99 -1.71
N ARG A 72 -0.52 -18.14 -1.25
CA ARG A 72 -1.28 -18.23 0.01
C ARG A 72 -0.47 -17.77 1.22
N ASN A 73 0.76 -18.27 1.36
CA ASN A 73 1.64 -17.91 2.46
C ASN A 73 1.96 -16.40 2.45
N LEU A 74 2.21 -15.84 1.26
CA LEU A 74 2.45 -14.40 1.15
C LEU A 74 1.19 -13.58 1.43
N TYR A 75 0.02 -14.03 0.99
CA TYR A 75 -1.27 -13.40 1.27
C TYR A 75 -1.54 -13.32 2.78
N GLN A 76 -1.39 -14.43 3.51
CA GLN A 76 -1.56 -14.46 4.96
C GLN A 76 -0.61 -13.49 5.66
N ARG A 77 0.68 -13.51 5.28
CA ARG A 77 1.69 -12.60 5.85
C ARG A 77 1.39 -11.14 5.53
N LEU A 78 0.84 -10.85 4.35
CA LEU A 78 0.43 -9.51 3.95
C LEU A 78 -0.73 -9.04 4.82
N GLN A 79 -1.81 -9.82 4.94
CA GLN A 79 -2.97 -9.50 5.77
C GLN A 79 -2.56 -9.26 7.23
N ASP A 80 -1.80 -10.18 7.82
CA ASP A 80 -1.24 -10.05 9.16
C ASP A 80 -0.48 -8.74 9.36
N ARG A 81 0.35 -8.36 8.37
CA ARG A 81 1.15 -7.14 8.44
C ARG A 81 0.28 -5.89 8.33
N LEU A 82 -0.71 -5.89 7.44
CA LEU A 82 -1.67 -4.79 7.25
C LEU A 82 -2.50 -4.57 8.51
N THR A 83 -3.07 -5.64 9.08
CA THR A 83 -3.86 -5.58 10.32
C THR A 83 -3.04 -5.05 11.49
N ARG A 84 -1.81 -5.57 11.69
CA ARG A 84 -0.94 -5.08 12.77
C ARG A 84 -0.56 -3.61 12.59
N ALA A 85 -0.21 -3.19 11.36
CA ALA A 85 0.15 -1.81 11.09
C ALA A 85 -1.03 -0.85 11.35
N ARG A 86 -2.23 -1.20 10.86
CA ARG A 86 -3.44 -0.39 11.08
C ARG A 86 -3.74 -0.24 12.57
N ALA A 87 -3.71 -1.33 13.33
CA ALA A 87 -3.94 -1.28 14.78
C ALA A 87 -2.93 -0.40 15.52
N GLN A 88 -1.66 -0.45 15.12
CA GLN A 88 -0.61 0.41 15.67
C GLN A 88 -0.84 1.89 15.35
N PHE A 89 -1.24 2.21 14.12
CA PHE A 89 -1.53 3.58 13.72
C PHE A 89 -2.74 4.15 14.45
N GLU A 90 -3.79 3.35 14.62
CA GLU A 90 -4.98 3.74 15.38
C GLU A 90 -4.65 3.98 16.85
N GLN A 91 -3.82 3.12 17.45
CA GLN A 91 -3.34 3.32 18.83
C GLN A 91 -2.53 4.61 18.95
N LEU A 92 -1.57 4.83 18.05
CA LEU A 92 -0.75 6.03 18.05
C LEU A 92 -1.60 7.30 17.85
N ALA A 93 -2.58 7.25 16.96
CA ALA A 93 -3.50 8.36 16.72
C ALA A 93 -4.28 8.70 18.00
N ARG A 94 -4.84 7.70 18.70
CA ARG A 94 -5.56 7.89 19.97
C ARG A 94 -4.69 8.57 21.04
N GLU A 95 -3.42 8.19 21.12
CA GLU A 95 -2.49 8.76 22.11
C GLU A 95 -2.03 10.20 21.78
N ARG A 96 -2.05 10.58 20.50
CA ARG A 96 -1.46 11.84 20.02
C ARG A 96 -2.47 12.89 19.58
N ALA A 97 -3.75 12.54 19.44
CA ALA A 97 -4.80 13.45 18.99
C ALA A 97 -6.04 13.41 19.88
N GLY A 98 -6.48 14.60 20.30
CA GLY A 98 -7.64 14.78 21.19
C GLY A 98 -9.01 14.74 20.50
N SER A 99 -9.09 14.60 19.17
CA SER A 99 -10.36 14.49 18.45
C SER A 99 -10.34 13.34 17.44
N GLU A 100 -11.48 12.66 17.28
CA GLU A 100 -11.65 11.55 16.33
C GLU A 100 -11.31 11.96 14.89
N ARG A 101 -11.70 13.18 14.50
CA ARG A 101 -11.38 13.73 13.18
C ARG A 101 -9.87 13.82 12.93
N LEU A 102 -9.09 14.22 13.94
CA LEU A 102 -7.64 14.30 13.82
C LEU A 102 -7.01 12.91 13.89
N GLN A 103 -7.56 12.01 14.71
CA GLN A 103 -7.10 10.62 14.76
C GLN A 103 -7.23 9.93 13.40
N ALA A 104 -8.39 10.05 12.75
CA ALA A 104 -8.62 9.50 11.41
C ALA A 104 -7.60 10.04 10.39
N GLN A 105 -7.34 11.35 10.40
CA GLN A 105 -6.35 11.96 9.49
C GLN A 105 -4.93 11.42 9.73
N ILE A 106 -4.51 11.25 10.99
CA ILE A 106 -3.20 10.67 11.31
C ILE A 106 -3.10 9.25 10.75
N VAL A 107 -4.13 8.42 10.97
CA VAL A 107 -4.14 7.04 10.49
C VAL A 107 -4.03 6.99 8.97
N GLU A 108 -4.78 7.82 8.24
CA GLU A 108 -4.76 7.85 6.77
C GLU A 108 -3.39 8.30 6.23
N ILE A 109 -2.75 9.30 6.85
CA ILE A 109 -1.39 9.73 6.46
C ILE A 109 -0.37 8.61 6.69
N LEU A 110 -0.39 7.99 7.88
CA LEU A 110 0.52 6.89 8.22
C LEU A 110 0.30 5.68 7.31
N TRP A 111 -0.95 5.39 6.97
CA TRP A 111 -1.31 4.33 6.02
C TRP A 111 -0.74 4.60 4.63
N GLY A 112 -0.90 5.83 4.12
CA GLY A 112 -0.31 6.23 2.84
C GLY A 112 1.21 6.04 2.82
N TRP A 113 1.92 6.46 3.87
CA TRP A 113 3.37 6.25 3.98
C TRP A 113 3.76 4.78 4.14
N PHE A 114 2.92 3.97 4.77
CA PHE A 114 3.17 2.55 4.93
C PHE A 114 3.10 1.79 3.60
N ILE A 115 2.15 2.14 2.73
CA ILE A 115 1.96 1.49 1.43
C ILE A 115 2.94 2.02 0.37
N HIS A 116 3.10 3.34 0.28
CA HIS A 116 3.89 3.97 -0.79
C HIS A 116 5.33 4.31 -0.37
N GLY A 117 5.67 4.14 0.90
CA GLY A 117 6.91 4.62 1.48
C GLY A 117 6.83 6.08 1.92
N PHE A 118 7.82 6.49 2.73
CA PHE A 118 7.89 7.87 3.20
C PHE A 118 8.27 8.80 2.04
N PRO A 119 7.52 9.89 1.81
CA PRO A 119 7.76 10.76 0.67
C PRO A 119 9.09 11.49 0.85
N GLN A 120 9.94 11.43 -0.17
CA GLN A 120 11.33 11.91 -0.07
C GLN A 120 11.44 13.42 0.14
N ASN A 121 10.43 14.18 -0.28
CA ASN A 121 10.36 15.64 -0.10
C ASN A 121 10.21 16.06 1.38
N LEU A 122 9.65 15.20 2.24
CA LEU A 122 9.57 15.44 3.70
C LEU A 122 10.87 15.09 4.44
N ARG A 123 11.85 14.45 3.76
CA ARG A 123 13.19 14.20 4.34
C ARG A 123 14.11 15.42 4.27
N LYS A 124 13.68 16.52 3.65
CA LYS A 124 14.42 17.78 3.74
C LYS A 124 14.28 18.29 5.17
N THR A 125 15.27 17.98 6.01
CA THR A 125 15.52 18.75 7.22
C THR A 125 15.51 20.22 6.81
N PRO A 126 14.75 21.12 7.48
CA PRO A 126 14.98 22.53 7.31
C PRO A 126 16.42 22.77 7.77
N THR A 127 17.33 22.93 6.81
CA THR A 127 18.64 23.48 7.11
C THR A 127 18.35 24.84 7.72
N ASN A 128 18.70 24.99 9.01
CA ASN A 128 18.71 26.26 9.73
C ASN A 128 19.73 27.22 9.08
N ALA A 129 19.49 27.65 7.84
CA ALA A 129 20.30 28.61 7.09
C ALA A 129 19.56 29.94 6.88
N ALA A 130 18.48 30.19 7.64
CA ALA A 130 17.65 31.38 7.51
C ALA A 130 17.56 32.23 8.79
N TYR A 131 18.35 31.94 9.84
CA TYR A 131 18.34 32.74 11.08
C TYR A 131 19.64 33.50 11.41
N GLU A 132 20.65 33.50 10.52
CA GLU A 132 21.90 34.24 10.75
C GLU A 132 22.02 35.58 10.00
N GLN A 133 20.98 36.06 9.31
CA GLN A 133 21.04 37.36 8.61
C GLN A 133 20.24 38.51 9.26
N GLN A 134 19.84 38.37 10.52
CA GLN A 134 19.10 39.44 11.21
C GLN A 134 19.66 39.87 12.57
N ALA A 135 20.91 39.50 12.88
CA ALA A 135 21.60 39.97 14.08
C ALA A 135 22.57 41.16 13.84
N ASP A 136 22.83 41.55 12.59
CA ASP A 136 23.82 42.61 12.24
C ASP A 136 23.23 43.93 11.70
N GLN A 137 21.93 44.21 11.93
CA GLN A 137 21.31 45.48 11.51
C GLN A 137 20.72 46.33 12.65
N VAL A 138 21.17 46.12 13.89
CA VAL A 138 20.88 47.05 14.99
C VAL A 138 22.16 47.29 15.78
N ILE A 139 23.11 48.02 15.18
CA ILE A 139 24.02 49.00 15.81
C ILE A 139 24.66 49.77 14.64
N GLU A 140 24.09 50.92 14.31
CA GLU A 140 24.78 52.22 14.09
C GLU A 140 23.74 53.34 14.05
#